data_AF-A0A1G0MA99-F1
#
_entry.id   AF-A0A1G0MA99-F1
#
_cell.length_a   1.000
_cell.length_b   1.000
_cell.length_c   1.000
_cell.angle_alpha   90.00
_cell.angle_beta   90.00
_cell.angle_gamma   90.00
#
_symmetry.space_group_name_H-M   'P 1'
#
loop_
_entity.id
_entity.type
_entity.pdbx_description
1 polymer ?
#
loop_
_entity_poly.entity_id
_entity_poly.type
_entity_poly.pdbx_seq_one_letter_code
_entity_poly.pdbx_strand_id
1 'polypeptide(L)'
;MRRTLIVTLALTLFSISTLRAAQQFPSSGSNLGSVTGGDFKRARLLIEKKCTACHTDQRIREALAAGRDMQTIQRQMEKKGVTLSADERTVLGVFWKQTPLKKNKTDSR
;
A
#
# COMPACT_ATOMS: atom_id res chain seq x y z
N MET A 1 64.35 16.35 -15.62
CA MET A 1 62.89 16.38 -15.89
C MET A 1 62.29 15.06 -15.43
N ARG A 2 61.01 15.05 -15.01
CA ARG A 2 60.25 13.94 -14.38
C ARG A 2 60.26 13.93 -12.85
N ARG A 3 59.91 15.10 -12.30
CA ARG A 3 59.18 15.19 -11.01
C ARG A 3 57.73 14.72 -11.25
N THR A 4 57.10 14.24 -10.18
CA THR A 4 55.64 14.04 -10.01
C THR A 4 54.96 13.00 -10.90
N LEU A 5 55.16 11.71 -10.59
CA LEU A 5 54.34 10.60 -11.10
C LEU A 5 53.90 9.65 -9.98
N ILE A 6 53.46 10.14 -8.81
CA ILE A 6 52.89 9.26 -7.76
C ILE A 6 51.79 9.96 -6.92
N VAL A 7 50.99 10.88 -7.48
CA VAL A 7 49.96 11.60 -6.68
C VAL A 7 48.57 11.69 -7.35
N THR A 8 48.27 10.89 -8.38
CA THR A 8 46.97 11.02 -9.08
C THR A 8 46.31 9.70 -9.44
N LEU A 9 46.31 8.72 -8.53
CA LEU A 9 45.56 7.46 -8.72
C LEU A 9 44.61 7.12 -7.55
N ALA A 10 44.13 8.12 -6.80
CA ALA A 10 43.31 7.87 -5.62
C ALA A 10 42.05 8.74 -5.50
N LEU A 11 41.56 9.38 -6.57
CA LEU A 11 40.52 10.41 -6.43
C LEU A 11 39.50 10.56 -7.58
N THR A 12 39.14 9.49 -8.29
CA THR A 12 38.11 9.56 -9.36
C THR A 12 37.10 8.40 -9.38
N LEU A 13 36.73 7.82 -8.24
CA LEU A 13 35.66 6.80 -8.17
C LEU A 13 34.61 7.05 -7.07
N PHE A 14 34.47 8.28 -6.59
CA PHE A 14 33.52 8.63 -5.53
C PHE A 14 32.46 9.66 -5.99
N SER A 15 31.86 9.48 -7.17
CA SER A 15 30.82 10.39 -7.66
C SER A 15 29.80 9.73 -8.60
N ILE A 16 29.16 8.64 -8.18
CA ILE A 16 27.85 8.25 -8.74
C ILE A 16 26.96 7.64 -7.63
N SER A 17 26.61 8.44 -6.61
CA SER A 17 25.69 7.98 -5.55
C SER A 17 24.47 8.87 -5.36
N THR A 18 24.19 9.81 -6.26
CA THR A 18 23.03 10.71 -6.12
C THR A 18 22.04 10.54 -7.26
N LEU A 19 21.42 9.35 -7.39
CA LEU A 19 20.07 9.23 -7.93
C LEU A 19 19.43 7.86 -7.65
N ARG A 20 18.94 7.65 -6.42
CA ARG A 20 17.86 6.68 -6.18
C ARG A 20 17.01 7.03 -4.96
N ALA A 21 16.46 8.25 -4.94
CA ALA A 21 15.36 8.62 -4.04
C ALA A 21 14.00 8.02 -4.47
N ALA A 22 14.00 7.08 -5.42
CA ALA A 22 12.82 6.36 -5.87
C ALA A 22 13.19 4.91 -6.13
N GLN A 23 13.41 4.11 -5.07
CA GLN A 23 13.18 2.65 -5.06
C GLN A 23 13.70 2.03 -3.76
N GLN A 24 12.84 2.01 -2.73
CA GLN A 24 12.80 0.91 -1.76
C GLN A 24 11.40 0.92 -1.13
N PHE A 25 10.37 0.57 -1.91
CA PHE A 25 9.11 0.15 -1.29
C PHE A 25 9.34 -1.28 -0.79
N PRO A 26 9.28 -1.56 0.52
CA PRO A 26 9.40 -2.93 1.00
C PRO A 26 8.33 -3.78 0.32
N SER A 27 8.75 -4.92 -0.23
CA SER A 27 7.92 -5.99 -0.75
C SER A 27 7.14 -6.62 0.41
N SER A 28 6.13 -5.91 0.92
CA SER A 28 5.20 -6.46 1.89
C SER A 28 4.20 -7.37 1.18
N GLY A 29 4.46 -8.67 1.24
CA GLY A 29 3.44 -9.72 1.22
C GLY A 29 3.72 -10.87 0.24
N SER A 30 4.47 -11.88 0.69
CA SER A 30 4.54 -13.18 0.03
C SER A 30 3.29 -13.99 0.39
N ASN A 31 2.60 -14.52 -0.63
CA ASN A 31 1.46 -15.44 -0.58
C ASN A 31 0.10 -14.87 -0.16
N LEU A 32 -0.58 -14.24 -1.12
CA LEU A 32 -2.05 -14.14 -1.16
C LEU A 32 -2.49 -14.68 -2.53
N GLY A 33 -3.24 -15.78 -2.55
CA GLY A 33 -3.49 -16.58 -3.75
C GLY A 33 -4.31 -15.90 -4.85
N SER A 34 -4.05 -16.32 -6.11
CA SER A 34 -4.78 -16.04 -7.36
C SER A 34 -5.07 -14.58 -7.72
N VAL A 35 -4.34 -13.65 -7.13
CA VAL A 35 -4.54 -12.21 -7.31
C VAL A 35 -3.25 -11.62 -7.79
N THR A 36 -3.34 -10.82 -8.86
CA THR A 36 -2.19 -10.08 -9.36
C THR A 36 -1.65 -9.26 -8.18
N GLY A 37 -0.47 -9.57 -7.66
CA GLY A 37 0.07 -8.90 -6.46
C GLY A 37 0.09 -7.37 -6.57
N GLY A 38 0.04 -6.83 -7.79
CA GLY A 38 -0.18 -5.41 -8.09
C GLY A 38 -1.50 -4.84 -7.55
N ASP A 39 -2.61 -5.58 -7.61
CA ASP A 39 -3.93 -5.09 -7.20
C ASP A 39 -4.04 -4.93 -5.69
N PHE A 40 -3.43 -5.83 -4.91
CA PHE A 40 -3.33 -5.70 -3.46
C PHE A 40 -2.49 -4.50 -3.04
N LYS A 41 -1.34 -4.32 -3.69
CA LYS A 41 -0.50 -3.15 -3.44
C LYS A 41 -1.25 -1.86 -3.78
N ARG A 42 -1.97 -1.84 -4.91
CA ARG A 42 -2.79 -0.70 -5.33
C ARG A 42 -3.93 -0.44 -4.36
N ALA A 43 -4.65 -1.47 -3.90
CA ALA A 43 -5.73 -1.35 -2.93
C ALA A 43 -5.23 -0.74 -1.61
N ARG A 44 -4.09 -1.21 -1.08
CA ARG A 44 -3.50 -0.65 0.13
C ARG A 44 -3.15 0.83 -0.02
N LEU A 45 -2.56 1.22 -1.16
CA LEU A 45 -2.28 2.63 -1.46
C LEU A 45 -3.56 3.46 -1.56
N LEU A 46 -4.64 2.91 -2.12
CA LEU A 46 -5.93 3.59 -2.19
C LEU A 46 -6.53 3.77 -0.79
N ILE A 47 -6.46 2.75 0.07
CA ILE A 47 -6.93 2.84 1.45
C ILE A 47 -6.21 3.96 2.21
N GLU A 48 -4.88 4.00 2.11
CA GLU A 48 -4.04 5.01 2.76
C GLU A 48 -4.29 6.43 2.23
N LYS A 49 -4.61 6.58 0.94
CA LYS A 49 -4.83 7.90 0.35
C LYS A 49 -6.26 8.41 0.46
N LYS A 50 -7.24 7.51 0.35
CA LYS A 50 -8.66 7.86 0.19
C LYS A 50 -9.48 7.58 1.43
N CYS A 51 -9.22 6.44 2.08
CA CYS A 51 -10.05 5.97 3.20
C CYS A 51 -9.54 6.48 4.54
N THR A 52 -8.26 6.82 4.65
CA THR A 52 -7.66 7.37 5.88
C THR A 52 -7.47 8.88 5.88
N ALA A 53 -7.95 9.58 4.83
CA ALA A 53 -7.85 11.03 4.74
C ALA A 53 -8.71 11.75 5.81
N CYS A 54 -9.80 11.15 6.26
CA CYS A 54 -10.73 11.76 7.22
C CYS A 54 -10.66 11.14 8.63
N HIS A 55 -10.16 9.92 8.77
CA HIS A 55 -10.03 9.20 10.04
C HIS A 55 -9.04 8.05 9.91
N THR A 56 -8.65 7.42 11.01
CA THR A 56 -7.70 6.30 10.98
C THR A 56 -8.28 5.06 10.29
N ASP A 57 -7.39 4.13 9.92
CA ASP A 57 -7.74 2.83 9.35
C ASP A 57 -8.40 1.88 10.36
N GLN A 58 -8.39 2.24 11.65
CA GLN A 58 -9.06 1.50 12.71
C GLN A 58 -10.53 1.22 12.37
N ARG A 59 -11.25 2.20 11.82
CA ARG A 59 -12.66 2.03 11.44
C ARG A 59 -12.86 0.97 10.35
N ILE A 60 -11.87 0.82 9.46
CA ILE A 60 -11.87 -0.22 8.43
C ILE A 60 -11.65 -1.58 9.08
N ARG A 61 -10.68 -1.69 9.99
CA ARG A 61 -10.43 -2.94 10.74
C ARG A 61 -11.65 -3.38 11.55
N GLU A 62 -12.30 -2.45 12.25
CA GLU A 62 -13.52 -2.71 13.01
C GLU A 62 -14.66 -3.17 12.11
N ALA A 63 -14.87 -2.51 10.96
CA ALA A 63 -15.90 -2.90 10.01
C ALA A 63 -15.66 -4.31 9.44
N LEU A 64 -14.41 -4.63 9.09
CA LEU A 64 -14.02 -5.97 8.64
C LEU A 64 -14.23 -6.99 9.77
N ALA A 65 -13.72 -6.75 10.97
CA ALA A 65 -13.90 -7.66 12.10
C ALA A 65 -15.38 -7.94 12.40
N ALA A 66 -16.24 -6.92 12.25
CA ALA A 66 -17.67 -6.99 12.49
C ALA A 66 -18.50 -7.58 11.32
N GLY A 67 -17.90 -8.14 10.26
CA GLY A 67 -18.70 -8.76 9.21
C GLY A 67 -19.34 -7.79 8.21
N ARG A 68 -18.98 -6.50 8.25
CA ARG A 68 -19.76 -5.47 7.53
C ARG A 68 -19.49 -5.49 6.03
N ASP A 69 -20.52 -5.18 5.24
CA ASP A 69 -20.38 -5.00 3.80
C ASP A 69 -19.60 -3.70 3.48
N MET A 70 -18.34 -3.90 3.09
CA MET A 70 -17.43 -2.80 2.73
C MET A 70 -17.89 -2.02 1.51
N GLN A 71 -18.65 -2.60 0.57
CA GLN A 71 -19.17 -1.86 -0.58
C GLN A 71 -20.24 -0.86 -0.15
N THR A 72 -21.10 -1.24 0.78
CA THR A 72 -22.08 -0.33 1.38
C THR A 72 -21.39 0.81 2.14
N ILE A 73 -20.37 0.50 2.94
CA ILE A 73 -19.60 1.51 3.66
C ILE A 73 -18.92 2.48 2.69
N GLN A 74 -18.30 1.96 1.63
CA GLN A 74 -17.65 2.78 0.60
C GLN A 74 -18.63 3.78 -0.03
N ARG A 75 -19.83 3.34 -0.42
CA ARG A 75 -20.88 4.25 -0.93
C ARG A 75 -21.27 5.33 0.08
N GLN A 76 -21.31 4.99 1.38
CA GLN A 76 -21.56 5.98 2.43
C GLN A 76 -20.41 6.98 2.57
N MET A 77 -19.16 6.55 2.39
CA MET A 77 -18.00 7.45 2.42
C MET A 77 -17.99 8.37 1.19
N GLU A 78 -18.44 7.89 0.03
CA GLU A 78 -18.57 8.72 -1.16
C GLU A 78 -19.59 9.85 -0.97
N LYS A 79 -20.72 9.56 -0.30
CA LYS A 79 -21.69 10.58 0.12
C LYS A 79 -21.12 11.61 1.10
N LYS A 80 -20.02 11.29 1.80
CA LYS A 80 -19.33 12.17 2.75
C LYS A 80 -18.15 12.91 2.11
N GLY A 81 -17.94 12.78 0.80
CA GLY A 81 -16.96 13.56 0.04
C GLY A 81 -15.75 12.77 -0.48
N VAL A 82 -15.64 11.46 -0.19
CA VAL A 82 -14.59 10.64 -0.84
C VAL A 82 -14.94 10.45 -2.31
N THR A 83 -14.04 10.81 -3.21
CA THR A 83 -14.25 10.55 -4.65
C THR A 83 -13.37 9.39 -5.10
N LEU A 84 -14.02 8.35 -5.63
CA LEU A 84 -13.39 7.18 -6.22
C LEU A 84 -13.73 7.06 -7.70
N SER A 85 -12.76 6.67 -8.52
CA SER A 85 -13.00 6.31 -9.93
C SER A 85 -13.62 4.91 -10.06
N ALA A 86 -14.12 4.56 -11.24
CA ALA A 86 -14.63 3.20 -11.51
C ALA A 86 -13.56 2.12 -11.26
N ASP A 87 -12.31 2.38 -11.67
CA ASP A 87 -11.18 1.49 -11.44
C ASP A 87 -10.84 1.35 -9.96
N GLU A 88 -10.83 2.47 -9.21
CA GLU A 88 -10.55 2.44 -7.78
C GLU A 88 -11.63 1.64 -7.02
N ARG A 89 -12.89 1.79 -7.41
CA ARG A 89 -13.99 0.98 -6.87
C ARG A 89 -13.79 -0.51 -7.17
N THR A 90 -13.35 -0.84 -8.39
CA THR A 90 -13.11 -2.23 -8.80
C THR A 90 -11.98 -2.85 -7.99
N VAL A 91 -10.84 -2.16 -7.88
CA VAL A 91 -9.67 -2.62 -7.11
C VAL A 91 -10.03 -2.86 -5.65
N LEU A 92 -10.72 -1.91 -5.01
CA LEU A 92 -11.17 -2.07 -3.63
C LEU A 92 -12.19 -3.21 -3.49
N GLY A 93 -13.11 -3.35 -4.44
CA GLY A 93 -14.11 -4.42 -4.44
C GLY A 93 -13.50 -5.83 -4.51
N VAL A 94 -12.46 -6.01 -5.32
CA VAL A 94 -11.68 -7.27 -5.40
C VAL A 94 -10.96 -7.51 -4.08
N PHE A 95 -10.29 -6.48 -3.54
CA PHE A 95 -9.56 -6.55 -2.28
C PHE A 95 -10.45 -6.97 -1.09
N TRP A 96 -11.66 -6.42 -0.97
CA TRP A 96 -12.59 -6.76 0.11
C TRP A 96 -13.07 -8.21 0.06
N LYS A 97 -13.30 -8.77 -1.15
CA LYS A 97 -13.73 -10.16 -1.31
C LYS A 97 -12.65 -11.16 -0.91
N GLN A 98 -11.39 -10.77 -1.04
CA GLN A 98 -10.22 -11.63 -0.83
C GLN A 98 -9.53 -11.41 0.51
N THR A 99 -10.00 -10.44 1.29
CA THR A 99 -9.57 -10.24 2.68
C THR A 99 -10.59 -10.95 3.57
N PRO A 100 -10.42 -12.26 3.83
CA PRO A 100 -11.37 -13.01 4.64
C PRO A 100 -11.44 -12.41 6.04
N LEU A 101 -12.66 -12.17 6.50
CA LEU A 101 -12.94 -11.79 7.86
C LEU A 101 -12.61 -12.99 8.74
N LYS A 102 -11.50 -12.92 9.49
CA LYS A 102 -11.17 -13.95 10.46
C LYS A 102 -12.21 -13.82 11.58
N LYS A 103 -13.25 -14.66 11.57
CA LYS A 103 -14.22 -14.73 12.66
C LYS A 103 -13.51 -15.26 13.90
N ASN A 104 -13.38 -14.42 14.92
CA ASN A 104 -12.92 -14.86 16.23
C ASN A 104 -14.07 -15.68 16.85
N LYS A 105 -13.84 -16.97 17.13
CA LYS A 105 -14.80 -17.81 17.87
C LYS A 105 -14.84 -17.37 19.34
N THR A 106 -15.49 -16.26 19.65
CA THR A 106 -15.73 -15.86 21.05
C THR A 106 -17.14 -15.30 21.31
N ASP A 107 -17.88 -14.82 20.30
CA ASP A 107 -19.23 -14.27 20.51
C ASP A 107 -20.37 -15.28 20.24
N SER A 108 -20.26 -16.46 20.84
CA SER A 108 -21.43 -17.34 21.05
C SER A 108 -21.40 -17.87 22.47
N ARG A 109 -21.78 -17.01 23.41
CA ARG A 109 -22.36 -17.42 24.68
C ARG A 109 -23.24 -16.34 25.26
#